data_AF-A0A7Y2CWQ6-F1
#
_entry.id   AF-A0A7Y2CWQ6-F1
#
_cell.length_a   1.000
_cell.length_b   1.000
_cell.length_c   1.000
_cell.angle_alpha   90.00
_cell.angle_beta   90.00
_cell.angle_gamma   90.00
#
_symmetry.space_group_name_H-M   'P 1'
#
loop_
_entity.id
_entity.type
_entity.pdbx_description
1 polymer ?
#
loop_
_entity_poly.entity_id
_entity_poly.type
_entity_poly.pdbx_seq_one_letter_code
_entity_poly.pdbx_strand_id
1 'polypeptide(L)'
;MMMRFSSSVPAMFCATLYAATAIAGGQTATAAELVRMVEIARDTCVATFPNYEGVGERLSAKGLKQDDKGTWRGPSTIIVFRQTPSGIPDCEVWMAKDSEPSDVSERLQMALPTLGVPISKATRKGVRLSATFQNRGAVGTLKVEPFNGRTSKIVVTNEAGT
;
A
#
# COMPACT_ATOMS: atom_id res chain seq x y z
N MET A 1 -50.43 46.90 -24.53
CA MET A 1 -50.59 45.64 -23.75
C MET A 1 -50.73 44.51 -24.76
N MET A 2 -49.64 43.79 -25.04
CA MET A 2 -49.58 42.65 -25.96
C MET A 2 -48.76 41.56 -25.28
N MET A 3 -49.36 40.38 -25.13
CA MET A 3 -48.76 39.20 -24.52
C MET A 3 -47.71 38.59 -25.48
N ARG A 4 -46.52 38.29 -24.96
CA ARG A 4 -45.56 37.39 -25.59
C ARG A 4 -45.30 36.23 -24.63
N PHE A 5 -45.83 35.06 -24.97
CA PHE A 5 -45.34 33.79 -24.48
C PHE A 5 -44.20 33.34 -25.40
N SER A 6 -43.03 33.07 -24.83
CA SER A 6 -42.03 32.20 -25.47
C SER A 6 -41.24 31.50 -24.38
N SER A 7 -41.60 30.23 -24.22
CA SER A 7 -40.89 29.14 -23.54
C SER A 7 -39.43 29.02 -24.00
N SER A 8 -38.50 28.68 -23.08
CA SER A 8 -37.35 27.77 -23.29
C SER A 8 -36.41 27.73 -22.05
N VAL A 9 -36.48 26.63 -21.31
CA VAL A 9 -35.48 26.06 -20.38
C VAL A 9 -35.51 24.54 -20.68
N PRO A 10 -34.49 23.67 -20.50
CA PRO A 10 -33.09 23.78 -20.04
C PRO A 10 -32.05 23.08 -20.96
N ALA A 11 -30.75 23.21 -20.67
CA ALA A 11 -29.73 22.13 -20.82
C ALA A 11 -28.42 22.63 -20.18
N MET A 12 -28.13 22.32 -18.91
CA MET A 12 -27.47 21.07 -18.49
C MET A 12 -26.23 20.78 -19.35
N PHE A 13 -25.15 21.52 -19.11
CA PHE A 13 -23.82 21.16 -19.59
C PHE A 13 -23.32 19.97 -18.77
N CYS A 14 -23.46 18.78 -19.36
CA CYS A 14 -22.81 17.55 -18.91
C CYS A 14 -21.32 17.78 -18.75
N ALA A 15 -20.82 17.53 -17.54
CA ALA A 15 -19.41 17.36 -17.26
C ALA A 15 -18.83 16.26 -18.16
N THR A 16 -17.88 16.63 -19.01
CA THR A 16 -17.09 15.72 -19.83
C THR A 16 -16.24 14.85 -18.90
N LEU A 17 -16.67 13.61 -18.70
CA LEU A 17 -15.84 12.57 -18.10
C LEU A 17 -14.57 12.40 -18.94
N TYR A 18 -13.42 12.67 -18.34
CA TYR A 18 -12.13 12.16 -18.79
C TYR A 18 -12.13 10.63 -18.60
N ALA A 19 -12.62 9.89 -19.59
CA ALA A 19 -12.38 8.47 -19.68
C ALA A 19 -11.00 8.26 -20.32
N ALA A 20 -9.96 8.20 -19.49
CA ALA A 20 -8.65 7.72 -19.93
C ALA A 20 -8.74 6.21 -20.15
N THR A 21 -8.90 5.80 -21.42
CA THR A 21 -8.72 4.40 -21.84
C THR A 21 -7.23 4.07 -21.84
N ALA A 22 -6.73 3.53 -20.74
CA ALA A 22 -5.46 2.82 -20.73
C ALA A 22 -5.71 1.35 -21.11
N ILE A 23 -5.51 1.02 -22.39
CA ILE A 23 -5.41 -0.37 -22.84
C ILE A 23 -3.93 -0.76 -22.74
N ALA A 24 -3.56 -1.35 -21.60
CA ALA A 24 -2.43 -2.24 -21.47
C ALA A 24 -2.91 -3.38 -20.57
N GLY A 25 -2.92 -4.61 -21.11
CA GLY A 25 -3.56 -5.78 -20.51
C GLY A 25 -2.87 -6.35 -19.25
N GLY A 26 -2.63 -5.50 -18.25
CA GLY A 26 -2.38 -5.89 -16.87
C GLY A 26 -3.58 -5.48 -16.02
N GLN A 27 -4.08 -6.35 -15.14
CA GLN A 27 -5.07 -5.94 -14.17
C GLN A 27 -4.41 -4.95 -13.21
N THR A 28 -4.88 -3.70 -13.20
CA THR A 28 -4.46 -2.69 -12.22
C THR A 28 -5.11 -2.98 -10.88
N ALA A 29 -4.37 -2.68 -9.81
CA ALA A 29 -4.86 -2.79 -8.45
C ALA A 29 -6.00 -1.80 -8.22
N THR A 30 -7.10 -2.29 -7.67
CA THR A 30 -8.22 -1.45 -7.23
C THR A 30 -7.87 -0.72 -5.94
N ALA A 31 -8.56 0.39 -5.65
CA ALA A 31 -8.37 1.13 -4.40
C ALA A 31 -8.54 0.25 -3.15
N ALA A 32 -9.49 -0.70 -3.18
CA ALA A 32 -9.71 -1.65 -2.08
C ALA A 32 -8.52 -2.60 -1.88
N GLU A 33 -7.87 -3.05 -2.95
CA GLU A 33 -6.69 -3.91 -2.86
C GLU A 33 -5.47 -3.13 -2.32
N LEU A 34 -5.32 -1.86 -2.70
CA LEU A 34 -4.28 -1.00 -2.14
C LEU A 34 -4.49 -0.73 -0.64
N VAL A 35 -5.72 -0.47 -0.22
CA VAL A 35 -6.06 -0.34 1.21
C VAL A 35 -5.73 -1.64 1.95
N ARG A 36 -6.16 -2.79 1.41
CA ARG A 36 -5.88 -4.10 1.99
C ARG A 36 -4.38 -4.38 2.10
N MET A 37 -3.58 -3.98 1.13
CA MET A 37 -2.11 -4.10 1.17
C MET A 37 -1.52 -3.33 2.37
N VAL A 38 -1.95 -2.08 2.56
CA VAL A 38 -1.51 -1.25 3.69
C VAL A 38 -1.97 -1.83 5.03
N GLU A 39 -3.20 -2.33 5.11
CA GLU A 39 -3.70 -3.01 6.32
C GLU A 39 -2.91 -4.28 6.65
N ILE A 40 -2.58 -5.09 5.65
CA ILE A 40 -1.72 -6.26 5.82
C ILE A 40 -0.34 -5.81 6.35
N ALA A 41 0.29 -4.82 5.72
CA ALA A 41 1.60 -4.31 6.17
C ALA A 41 1.56 -3.81 7.62
N ARG A 42 0.48 -3.14 8.02
CA ARG A 42 0.27 -2.71 9.41
C ARG A 42 0.13 -3.89 10.35
N ASP A 43 -0.86 -4.76 10.11
CA ASP A 43 -1.31 -5.78 11.06
C ASP A 43 -0.31 -6.94 11.20
N THR A 44 0.56 -7.10 10.20
CA THR A 44 1.62 -8.10 10.21
C THR A 44 2.99 -7.45 10.33
N CYS A 45 3.55 -6.91 9.24
CA CYS A 45 4.95 -6.45 9.23
C CYS A 45 5.27 -5.45 10.35
N VAL A 46 4.50 -4.37 10.47
CA VAL A 46 4.75 -3.33 11.48
C VAL A 46 4.43 -3.83 12.89
N ALA A 47 3.28 -4.47 13.08
CA ALA A 47 2.82 -4.90 14.40
C ALA A 47 3.71 -5.98 15.04
N THR A 48 4.36 -6.83 14.24
CA THR A 48 5.25 -7.88 14.76
C THR A 48 6.72 -7.46 14.77
N PHE A 49 7.12 -6.41 14.04
CA PHE A 49 8.50 -5.94 14.05
C PHE A 49 9.02 -5.68 15.50
N PRO A 50 10.25 -6.08 15.85
CA PRO A 50 11.24 -6.76 15.01
C PRO A 50 11.15 -8.31 15.02
N ASN A 51 10.21 -8.90 15.78
CA ASN A 51 10.09 -10.35 15.93
C ASN A 51 8.84 -10.89 15.21
N TYR A 52 9.06 -11.58 14.09
CA TYR A 52 8.02 -12.18 13.25
C TYR A 52 7.56 -13.58 13.70
N GLU A 53 7.94 -14.02 14.90
CA GLU A 53 7.41 -15.25 15.48
C GLU A 53 5.88 -15.22 15.54
N GLY A 54 5.22 -16.30 15.09
CA GLY A 54 3.76 -16.39 15.05
C GLY A 54 3.07 -15.53 13.98
N VAL A 55 3.82 -14.82 13.11
CA VAL A 55 3.21 -13.99 12.05
C VAL A 55 2.35 -14.80 11.07
N GLY A 56 2.64 -16.10 10.93
CA GLY A 56 1.90 -17.00 10.04
C GLY A 56 0.41 -17.14 10.37
N GLU A 57 0.04 -17.12 11.65
CA GLU A 57 -1.37 -17.18 12.07
C GLU A 57 -2.11 -15.90 11.63
N ARG A 58 -1.46 -14.74 11.80
CA ARG A 58 -2.01 -13.44 11.37
C ARG A 58 -2.20 -13.38 9.87
N LEU A 59 -1.22 -13.88 9.11
CA LEU A 59 -1.28 -13.94 7.66
C LEU A 59 -2.36 -14.90 7.15
N SER A 60 -2.49 -16.06 7.80
CA SER A 60 -3.56 -17.02 7.52
C SER A 60 -4.95 -16.43 7.79
N ALA A 61 -5.12 -15.70 8.91
CA ALA A 61 -6.37 -15.01 9.23
C ALA A 61 -6.75 -13.92 8.21
N LYS A 62 -5.75 -13.34 7.53
CA LYS A 62 -5.96 -12.40 6.41
C LYS A 62 -6.20 -13.10 5.06
N GLY A 63 -6.25 -14.43 5.05
CA GLY A 63 -6.53 -15.26 3.87
C GLY A 63 -5.31 -15.52 2.98
N LEU A 64 -4.09 -15.35 3.50
CA LEU A 64 -2.87 -15.71 2.79
C LEU A 64 -2.46 -17.15 3.10
N LYS A 65 -1.84 -17.81 2.14
CA LYS A 65 -1.27 -19.16 2.30
C LYS A 65 0.22 -19.12 2.02
N GLN A 66 1.00 -19.84 2.81
CA GLN A 66 2.43 -20.00 2.56
C GLN A 66 2.66 -21.03 1.45
N ASP A 67 3.54 -20.70 0.50
CA ASP A 67 4.04 -21.64 -0.51
C ASP A 67 5.29 -22.38 -0.03
N ASP A 68 5.75 -23.37 -0.81
CA ASP A 68 6.91 -24.20 -0.48
C ASP A 68 8.23 -23.40 -0.38
N LYS A 69 8.25 -22.15 -0.86
CA LYS A 69 9.40 -21.24 -0.77
C LYS A 69 9.32 -20.34 0.45
N GLY A 70 8.34 -20.54 1.33
CA GLY A 70 8.09 -19.72 2.50
C GLY A 70 7.45 -18.37 2.19
N THR A 71 7.02 -18.12 0.95
CA THR A 71 6.35 -16.88 0.54
C THR A 71 4.85 -16.97 0.81
N TRP A 72 4.29 -15.92 1.38
CA TRP A 72 2.84 -15.87 1.66
C TRP A 72 2.11 -15.21 0.50
N ARG A 73 1.08 -15.86 -0.03
CA ARG A 73 0.31 -15.40 -1.19
C ARG A 73 -1.16 -15.32 -0.86
N GLY A 74 -1.76 -14.17 -1.17
CA GLY A 74 -3.20 -13.94 -1.18
C GLY A 74 -3.69 -13.56 -2.58
N PRO A 75 -4.98 -13.21 -2.72
CA PRO A 75 -5.58 -12.87 -4.02
C PRO A 75 -4.92 -11.70 -4.75
N SER A 76 -4.42 -10.71 -4.01
CA SER A 76 -3.87 -9.46 -4.56
C SER A 76 -2.53 -9.07 -3.93
N THR A 77 -2.03 -9.84 -2.97
CA THR A 77 -0.89 -9.46 -2.13
C THR A 77 0.05 -10.64 -1.92
N ILE A 78 1.35 -10.38 -1.98
CA ILE A 78 2.42 -11.34 -1.74
C ILE A 78 3.28 -10.80 -0.61
N ILE A 79 3.72 -11.65 0.31
CA ILE A 79 4.56 -11.23 1.43
C ILE A 79 5.76 -12.14 1.53
N VAL A 80 6.93 -11.51 1.65
CA VAL A 80 8.22 -12.18 1.68
C VAL A 80 8.99 -11.68 2.90
N PHE A 81 9.58 -12.61 3.64
CA PHE A 81 10.52 -12.32 4.70
C PHE A 81 11.94 -12.57 4.18
N ARG A 82 12.78 -11.54 4.13
CA ARG A 82 14.16 -11.65 3.66
C ARG A 82 15.11 -11.61 4.85
N GLN A 83 15.94 -12.63 4.98
CA GLN A 83 16.97 -12.65 6.02
C GLN A 83 18.00 -11.54 5.76
N THR A 84 18.38 -10.84 6.82
CA THR A 84 19.42 -9.79 6.77
C THR A 84 20.61 -10.20 7.63
N PRO A 85 21.82 -9.63 7.40
CA PRO A 85 22.99 -9.90 8.24
C PRO A 85 22.79 -9.54 9.72
N SER A 86 21.84 -8.65 10.01
CA SER A 86 21.52 -8.23 11.38
C SER A 86 20.74 -9.27 12.19
N GLY A 87 20.24 -10.33 11.54
CA GLY A 87 19.36 -11.32 12.17
C GLY A 87 17.88 -10.91 12.28
N ILE A 88 17.54 -9.64 12.00
CA ILE A 88 16.14 -9.18 11.90
C ILE A 88 15.72 -9.24 10.42
N PRO A 89 14.73 -10.07 10.04
CA PRO A 89 14.28 -10.14 8.66
C PRO A 89 13.62 -8.84 8.18
N ASP A 90 13.81 -8.49 6.92
CA ASP A 90 12.97 -7.51 6.25
C ASP A 90 11.61 -8.14 5.92
N CYS A 91 10.52 -7.41 6.13
CA CYS A 91 9.18 -7.82 5.73
C CYS A 91 8.75 -6.99 4.52
N GLU A 92 8.61 -7.64 3.38
CA GLU A 92 8.16 -7.00 2.15
C GLU A 92 6.74 -7.43 1.81
N VAL A 93 5.85 -6.46 1.60
CA VAL A 93 4.48 -6.67 1.11
C VAL A 93 4.40 -6.15 -0.31
N TRP A 94 4.10 -7.01 -1.26
CA TRP A 94 4.01 -6.68 -2.69
C TRP A 94 2.58 -6.78 -3.17
N MET A 95 2.24 -5.99 -4.18
CA MET A 95 1.04 -6.24 -4.97
C MET A 95 1.25 -7.40 -5.94
N ALA A 96 0.23 -8.22 -6.16
CA ALA A 96 0.24 -9.26 -7.20
C ALA A 96 -0.17 -8.71 -8.59
N LYS A 97 -0.65 -7.46 -8.61
CA LYS A 97 -1.19 -6.73 -9.76
C LYS A 97 -0.39 -5.45 -9.99
N ASP A 98 -0.55 -4.84 -11.16
CA ASP A 98 0.09 -3.56 -11.45
C ASP A 98 -0.44 -2.49 -10.48
N SER A 99 0.45 -1.72 -9.88
CA SER A 99 0.13 -0.71 -8.86
C SER A 99 1.18 0.40 -8.87
N GLU A 100 0.73 1.65 -8.94
CA GLU A 100 1.60 2.81 -8.96
C GLU A 100 2.17 3.14 -7.56
N PRO A 101 3.48 3.45 -7.45
CA PRO A 101 4.08 3.83 -6.17
C PRO A 101 3.43 5.06 -5.53
N SER A 102 2.89 5.97 -6.34
CA SER A 102 2.14 7.15 -5.87
C SER A 102 0.91 6.75 -5.07
N ASP A 103 0.15 5.78 -5.57
CA ASP A 103 -1.12 5.39 -4.99
C ASP A 103 -0.90 4.63 -3.68
N VAL A 104 0.09 3.71 -3.67
CA VAL A 104 0.50 3.03 -2.44
C VAL A 104 1.04 4.03 -1.42
N SER A 105 1.86 4.99 -1.84
CA SER A 105 2.39 6.03 -0.95
C SER A 105 1.31 6.92 -0.38
N GLU A 106 0.30 7.30 -1.16
CA GLU A 106 -0.83 8.10 -0.67
C GLU A 106 -1.65 7.33 0.36
N ARG A 107 -2.00 6.07 0.07
CA ARG A 107 -2.74 5.22 1.01
C ARG A 107 -1.95 4.99 2.30
N LEU A 108 -0.65 4.74 2.18
CA LEU A 108 0.20 4.52 3.34
C LEU A 108 0.40 5.80 4.16
N GLN A 109 0.53 6.96 3.50
CA GLN A 109 0.61 8.26 4.16
C GLN A 109 -0.64 8.54 5.00
N MET A 110 -1.84 8.26 4.46
CA MET A 110 -3.09 8.39 5.21
C MET A 110 -3.19 7.40 6.37
N ALA A 111 -2.57 6.22 6.25
CA ALA A 111 -2.60 5.19 7.29
C ALA A 111 -1.56 5.40 8.41
N LEU A 112 -0.55 6.27 8.22
CA LEU A 112 0.51 6.50 9.23
C LEU A 112 -0.03 6.74 10.66
N PRO A 113 -1.06 7.58 10.89
CA PRO A 113 -1.59 7.81 12.24
C PRO A 113 -2.23 6.57 12.88
N THR A 114 -2.60 5.59 12.06
CA THR A 114 -3.30 4.37 12.47
C THR A 114 -2.40 3.14 12.50
N LEU A 115 -1.07 3.29 12.32
CA LEU A 115 -0.15 2.15 12.27
C LEU A 115 0.00 1.41 13.61
N GLY A 116 -0.49 1.98 14.71
CA GLY A 116 -0.40 1.36 16.04
C GLY A 116 1.01 1.41 16.65
N VAL A 117 1.93 2.14 16.03
CA VAL A 117 3.30 2.38 16.50
C VAL A 117 3.63 3.88 16.44
N PRO A 118 4.44 4.41 17.36
CA PRO A 118 4.94 5.79 17.27
C PRO A 118 5.76 6.01 15.99
N ILE A 119 5.38 7.03 15.21
CA ILE A 119 6.12 7.48 14.03
C ILE A 119 7.01 8.65 14.42
N SER A 120 8.33 8.49 14.33
CA SER A 120 9.30 9.53 14.70
C SER A 120 9.61 10.48 13.55
N LYS A 121 9.54 9.99 12.31
CA LYS A 121 9.80 10.76 11.10
C LYS A 121 9.01 10.18 9.94
N ALA A 122 8.43 11.02 9.10
CA ALA A 122 7.89 10.62 7.81
C ALA A 122 8.37 11.60 6.73
N THR A 123 8.79 11.09 5.59
CA THR A 123 9.28 11.88 4.47
C THR A 123 8.72 11.31 3.18
N ARG A 124 8.16 12.20 2.36
CA ARG A 124 7.70 11.87 1.01
C ARG A 124 8.57 12.62 0.01
N LYS A 125 9.27 11.90 -0.86
CA LYS A 125 10.08 12.47 -1.96
C LYS A 125 9.49 12.01 -3.29
N GLY A 126 8.68 12.88 -3.89
CA GLY A 126 7.91 12.53 -5.08
C GLY A 126 6.89 11.42 -4.79
N VAL A 127 6.98 10.31 -5.53
CA VAL A 127 6.08 9.15 -5.41
C VAL A 127 6.51 8.13 -4.34
N ARG A 128 7.63 8.37 -3.63
CA ARG A 128 8.12 7.46 -2.60
C ARG A 128 7.87 8.03 -1.21
N LEU A 129 7.29 7.21 -0.34
CA LEU A 129 7.15 7.48 1.10
C LEU A 129 8.16 6.65 1.89
N SER A 130 8.76 7.27 2.91
CA SER A 130 9.56 6.60 3.94
C SER A 130 9.12 7.11 5.31
N ALA A 131 8.91 6.23 6.27
CA ALA A 131 8.57 6.57 7.65
C ALA A 131 9.38 5.73 8.64
N THR A 132 9.96 6.38 9.63
CA THR A 132 10.65 5.74 10.75
C THR A 132 9.68 5.59 11.91
N PHE A 133 9.65 4.41 12.50
CA PHE A 133 8.82 4.08 13.64
C PHE A 133 9.62 3.36 14.72
N GLN A 134 9.07 3.31 15.92
CA GLN A 134 9.64 2.52 17.02
C GLN A 134 8.62 1.47 17.46
N ASN A 135 9.03 0.21 17.56
CA ASN A 135 8.19 -0.86 18.08
C ASN A 135 9.00 -1.75 19.02
N ARG A 136 8.47 -2.02 20.22
CA ARG A 136 9.11 -2.85 21.26
C ARG A 136 10.60 -2.53 21.51
N GLY A 137 10.95 -1.24 21.49
CA GLY A 137 12.32 -0.77 21.71
C GLY A 137 13.24 -0.79 20.48
N ALA A 138 12.83 -1.42 19.38
CA ALA A 138 13.57 -1.41 18.12
C ALA A 138 13.08 -0.29 17.18
N VAL A 139 14.01 0.31 16.44
CA VAL A 139 13.70 1.28 15.38
C VAL A 139 13.53 0.54 14.06
N GLY A 140 12.43 0.80 13.38
CA GLY A 140 12.15 0.29 12.04
C GLY A 140 11.92 1.42 11.06
N THR A 141 12.15 1.14 9.77
CA THR A 141 11.79 2.03 8.67
C THR A 141 10.81 1.31 7.76
N LEU A 142 9.72 1.99 7.41
CA LEU A 142 8.72 1.57 6.45
C LEU A 142 8.87 2.42 5.17
N LYS A 143 9.06 1.77 4.02
CA LYS A 143 9.31 2.43 2.73
C LYS A 143 8.36 1.93 1.66
N VAL A 144 7.98 2.80 0.73
CA VAL A 144 7.32 2.40 -0.53
C VAL A 144 8.35 2.42 -1.64
N GLU A 145 8.52 1.27 -2.29
CA GLU A 145 9.48 1.07 -3.37
C GLU A 145 8.81 0.48 -4.62
N PRO A 146 9.28 0.84 -5.83
CA PRO A 146 8.84 0.16 -7.04
C PRO A 146 9.40 -1.27 -7.08
N PHE A 147 8.57 -2.21 -7.53
CA PHE A 147 8.89 -3.61 -7.82
C PHE A 147 8.65 -3.85 -9.32
N ASN A 148 9.73 -4.05 -10.07
CA ASN A 148 9.71 -4.34 -11.52
C ASN A 148 8.89 -3.37 -12.39
N GLY A 149 9.01 -2.07 -12.14
CA GLY A 149 8.53 -0.99 -13.04
C GLY A 149 7.02 -0.80 -13.13
N ARG A 150 6.20 -1.76 -12.68
CA ARG A 150 4.72 -1.69 -12.71
C ARG A 150 4.04 -2.05 -11.41
N THR A 151 4.76 -2.61 -10.46
CA THR A 151 4.22 -3.07 -9.18
C THR A 151 4.87 -2.29 -8.06
N SER A 152 4.21 -2.16 -6.93
CA SER A 152 4.75 -1.46 -5.76
C SER A 152 4.89 -2.43 -4.60
N LYS A 153 5.88 -2.17 -3.74
CA LYS A 153 6.08 -2.88 -2.48
C LYS A 153 6.19 -1.94 -1.30
N ILE A 154 5.67 -2.36 -0.16
CA ILE A 154 5.93 -1.78 1.15
C ILE A 154 7.02 -2.63 1.81
N VAL A 155 8.11 -2.02 2.24
CA VAL A 155 9.23 -2.70 2.90
C VAL A 155 9.32 -2.20 4.33
N VAL A 156 9.31 -3.12 5.29
CA VAL A 156 9.63 -2.85 6.70
C VAL A 156 10.99 -3.45 7.01
N THR A 157 11.94 -2.61 7.37
CA THR A 157 13.34 -2.97 7.63
C THR A 157 13.82 -2.37 8.95
N ASN A 158 14.89 -2.94 9.52
CA ASN A 158 15.60 -2.36 10.65
C ASN A 158 16.68 -1.33 10.24
N GLU A 159 16.90 -1.12 8.93
CA GLU A 159 17.83 -0.10 8.46
C GLU A 159 17.25 1.30 8.70
N ALA A 160 17.94 2.10 9.52
CA ALA A 160 17.71 3.54 9.58
C ALA A 160 18.01 4.10 8.17
N GLY A 161 17.01 4.71 7.55
CA GLY A 161 17.08 5.16 6.15
C GLY A 161 18.40 5.87 5.84
N THR A 162 19.22 5.22 5.00
CA THR A 162 20.36 5.82 4.31
C THR A 162 19.92 6.85 3.28
#